data_AF-A0A2P4PYZ5-F1
#
_entry.id   AF-A0A2P4PYZ5-F1
#
_cell.length_a   1.000
_cell.length_b   1.000
_cell.length_c   1.000
_cell.angle_alpha   90.00
_cell.angle_beta   90.00
_cell.angle_gamma   90.00
#
_symmetry.space_group_name_H-M   'P 1'
#
loop_
_entity.id
_entity.type
_entity.pdbx_description
1 polymer ?
#
loop_
_entity_poly.entity_id
_entity_poly.type
_entity_poly.pdbx_seq_one_letter_code
_entity_poly.pdbx_strand_id
1 'polypeptide(L)'
;MIQIPDGNTNMFMDIKTSLFATYLFLIGDSSALSNWTYTENPSIAVLIVLFSLLIVIYLMNLLIGLLSNAIEEDNNRVSYLMQKAEILAEIELFYLLPHQRRWQTWFPEVIHYYADIDKTRGEVQRLIKEGEWDTKEFTEMRNNLLKELKIKHNPIDNEVILEQLKSHEKLLKELCSK
;
A
#
# COMPACT_ATOMS: atom_id res chain seq x y z
N MET A 1 -33.83 -44.79 19.88
CA MET A 1 -34.13 -43.50 20.55
C MET A 1 -33.65 -42.42 19.59
N ILE A 2 -34.55 -41.66 18.98
CA ILE A 2 -34.21 -40.60 18.03
C ILE A 2 -33.75 -39.40 18.89
N GLN A 3 -32.47 -39.07 18.86
CA GLN A 3 -31.98 -37.86 19.52
C GLN A 3 -32.51 -36.65 18.74
N ILE A 4 -33.15 -35.73 19.46
CA ILE A 4 -33.47 -34.40 18.93
C ILE A 4 -32.11 -33.69 18.84
N PRO A 5 -31.71 -33.18 17.66
CA PRO A 5 -30.42 -32.54 17.50
C PRO A 5 -30.32 -31.35 18.45
N ASP A 6 -29.43 -31.45 19.44
CA ASP A 6 -29.05 -30.33 20.31
C ASP A 6 -28.26 -29.31 19.48
N GLY A 7 -28.21 -28.04 19.90
CA GLY A 7 -27.49 -26.96 19.21
C GLY A 7 -25.99 -27.26 18.97
N ASN A 8 -25.42 -28.22 19.72
CA ASN A 8 -24.05 -28.70 19.57
C ASN A 8 -23.88 -29.91 18.62
N THR A 9 -24.98 -30.53 18.17
CA THR A 9 -24.97 -31.73 17.31
C THR A 9 -25.11 -31.37 15.83
N ASN A 10 -25.69 -30.22 15.47
CA ASN A 10 -25.75 -29.80 14.08
C ASN A 10 -25.55 -28.29 13.97
N MET A 11 -24.38 -27.88 13.49
CA MET A 11 -24.05 -26.47 13.32
C MET A 11 -24.85 -25.77 12.22
N PHE A 12 -25.66 -26.49 11.43
CA PHE A 12 -26.51 -25.91 10.37
C PHE A 12 -27.96 -25.65 10.80
N MET A 13 -28.28 -25.80 12.09
CA MET A 13 -29.65 -25.56 12.60
C MET A 13 -30.02 -24.08 12.64
N ASP A 14 -29.06 -23.19 12.91
CA ASP A 14 -29.27 -21.74 12.96
C ASP A 14 -28.42 -21.01 11.90
N ILE A 15 -28.89 -19.85 11.46
CA ILE A 15 -28.16 -19.02 10.48
C ILE A 15 -26.79 -18.58 11.03
N LYS A 16 -26.70 -18.25 12.33
CA LYS A 16 -25.44 -17.81 12.94
C LYS A 16 -24.40 -18.93 13.00
N THR A 17 -24.83 -20.11 13.41
CA THR A 17 -23.95 -21.28 13.52
C THR A 17 -23.60 -21.84 12.15
N SER A 18 -24.51 -21.78 11.16
CA SER A 18 -24.23 -22.22 9.78
C SER A 18 -23.24 -21.31 9.07
N LEU A 19 -23.29 -19.99 9.30
CA LEU A 19 -22.27 -19.07 8.81
C LEU A 19 -20.89 -19.40 9.41
N PHE A 20 -20.84 -19.66 10.72
CA PHE A 20 -19.59 -20.07 11.38
C PHE A 20 -19.06 -21.40 10.87
N ALA A 21 -19.93 -22.40 10.66
CA ALA A 21 -19.58 -23.67 10.05
C ALA A 21 -19.03 -23.51 8.63
N THR A 22 -19.60 -22.60 7.83
CA THR A 22 -19.11 -22.30 6.48
C THR A 22 -17.73 -21.66 6.52
N TYR A 23 -17.48 -20.77 7.48
CA TYR A 23 -16.15 -20.17 7.71
C TYR A 23 -15.10 -21.20 8.16
N LEU A 24 -15.45 -22.10 9.07
CA LEU A 24 -14.57 -23.21 9.46
C LEU A 24 -14.21 -24.06 8.23
N PHE A 25 -15.21 -24.39 7.41
CA PHE A 25 -14.99 -25.15 6.18
C PHE A 25 -14.13 -24.41 5.16
N LEU A 26 -14.25 -23.08 5.06
CA LEU A 26 -13.40 -22.23 4.21
C LEU A 26 -11.91 -22.31 4.60
N ILE A 27 -11.61 -22.44 5.89
CA ILE A 27 -10.24 -22.57 6.44
C ILE A 27 -9.76 -24.03 6.43
N GLY A 28 -10.61 -24.97 6.01
CA GLY A 28 -10.30 -26.39 5.88
C GLY A 28 -10.66 -27.23 7.11
N ASP A 29 -11.36 -26.68 8.09
CA ASP A 29 -11.88 -27.44 9.22
C ASP A 29 -13.23 -28.09 8.86
N SER A 30 -13.22 -29.43 8.74
CA SER A 30 -14.40 -30.23 8.44
C SER A 30 -15.18 -30.69 9.68
N SER A 31 -14.81 -30.24 10.88
CA SER A 31 -15.48 -30.62 12.14
C SER A 31 -16.98 -30.32 12.14
N ALA A 32 -17.39 -29.23 11.48
CA ALA A 32 -18.78 -28.84 11.33
C ALA A 32 -19.62 -29.81 10.47
N LEU A 33 -18.96 -30.61 9.62
CA LEU A 33 -19.57 -31.59 8.72
C LEU A 33 -19.54 -33.02 9.29
N SER A 34 -18.86 -33.24 10.43
CA SER A 34 -18.67 -34.56 11.03
C SER A 34 -19.96 -35.31 11.37
N ASN A 35 -21.04 -34.58 11.65
CA ASN A 35 -22.34 -35.15 12.01
C ASN A 35 -23.20 -35.55 10.79
N TRP A 36 -22.72 -35.32 9.57
CA TRP A 36 -23.44 -35.65 8.34
C TRP A 36 -22.86 -36.89 7.65
N THR A 37 -23.71 -37.89 7.45
CA THR A 37 -23.40 -39.12 6.71
C THR A 37 -23.51 -38.86 5.19
N TYR A 38 -22.39 -38.99 4.47
CA TYR A 38 -22.34 -38.73 3.02
C TYR A 38 -23.21 -39.68 2.18
N THR A 39 -23.53 -40.86 2.72
CA THR A 39 -24.30 -41.91 2.04
C THR A 39 -25.81 -41.69 2.10
N GLU A 40 -26.30 -40.97 3.11
CA GLU A 40 -27.74 -40.79 3.32
C GLU A 40 -28.30 -39.58 2.58
N ASN A 41 -27.45 -38.59 2.26
CA ASN A 41 -27.84 -37.33 1.63
C ASN A 41 -26.91 -36.96 0.47
N PRO A 42 -27.14 -37.50 -0.76
CA PRO A 42 -26.24 -37.27 -1.89
C PRO A 42 -26.14 -35.79 -2.28
N SER A 43 -27.19 -35.00 -2.06
CA SER A 43 -27.19 -33.55 -2.33
C SER A 43 -26.16 -32.78 -1.51
N ILE A 44 -25.96 -33.16 -0.24
CA ILE A 44 -24.98 -32.51 0.64
C ILE A 44 -23.56 -32.84 0.16
N ALA A 45 -23.32 -34.10 -0.23
CA ALA A 45 -22.03 -34.51 -0.79
C ALA A 45 -21.69 -33.71 -2.05
N VAL A 46 -22.64 -33.51 -2.96
CA VAL A 46 -22.46 -32.69 -4.17
C VAL A 46 -22.15 -31.24 -3.81
N LEU A 47 -22.86 -30.64 -2.85
CA LEU A 47 -22.62 -29.27 -2.40
C LEU A 47 -21.22 -29.08 -1.80
N ILE A 48 -20.75 -30.03 -0.99
CA ILE A 48 -19.40 -30.02 -0.38
C ILE A 48 -18.32 -30.10 -1.47
N VAL A 49 -18.49 -30.98 -2.45
CA VAL A 49 -17.56 -31.10 -3.58
C VAL A 49 -17.53 -29.82 -4.40
N LEU A 50 -18.68 -29.26 -4.75
CA LEU A 50 -18.76 -28.01 -5.50
C LEU A 50 -18.14 -26.83 -4.72
N PHE A 51 -18.47 -26.71 -3.43
CA PHE A 51 -17.94 -25.64 -2.60
C PHE A 51 -16.42 -25.75 -2.45
N SER A 52 -15.89 -26.95 -2.18
CA SER A 52 -14.43 -27.15 -2.07
C SER A 52 -13.70 -26.82 -3.37
N LEU A 53 -14.25 -27.21 -4.53
CA LEU A 53 -13.71 -26.82 -5.84
C LEU A 53 -13.69 -25.29 -6.02
N LEU A 54 -14.77 -24.59 -5.65
CA LEU A 54 -14.84 -23.14 -5.75
C LEU A 54 -13.81 -22.45 -4.84
N ILE A 55 -13.63 -22.91 -3.60
CA ILE A 55 -12.65 -22.30 -2.70
C ILE A 55 -11.21 -22.52 -3.20
N VAL A 56 -10.86 -23.77 -3.53
CA VAL A 56 -9.49 -24.14 -3.92
C VAL A 56 -9.12 -23.55 -5.28
N ILE A 57 -10.01 -23.67 -6.28
CA ILE A 57 -9.69 -23.27 -7.66
C ILE A 57 -9.91 -21.78 -7.86
N TYR A 58 -11.00 -21.22 -7.34
CA TYR A 58 -11.38 -19.84 -7.64
C TYR A 58 -10.93 -18.88 -6.54
N LEU A 59 -11.40 -19.05 -5.31
CA LEU A 59 -11.21 -18.03 -4.27
C LEU A 59 -9.75 -17.87 -3.85
N MET A 60 -9.05 -18.97 -3.57
CA MET A 60 -7.66 -18.93 -3.09
C MET A 60 -6.70 -18.43 -4.18
N ASN A 61 -6.86 -18.91 -5.41
CA ASN A 61 -6.02 -18.47 -6.53
C ASN A 61 -6.27 -16.99 -6.89
N LEU A 62 -7.53 -16.55 -6.86
CA LEU A 62 -7.88 -15.14 -7.06
C LEU A 62 -7.28 -14.26 -5.95
N LEU A 63 -7.42 -14.68 -4.68
CA LEU A 63 -6.91 -13.93 -3.54
C LEU A 63 -5.39 -13.80 -3.60
N ILE A 64 -4.67 -14.89 -3.90
CA ILE A 64 -3.21 -14.87 -4.07
C ILE A 64 -2.81 -13.95 -5.22
N GLY A 65 -3.51 -14.00 -6.36
CA GLY A 65 -3.23 -13.14 -7.51
C GLY A 65 -3.43 -11.65 -7.20
N LEU A 66 -4.55 -11.29 -6.56
CA LEU A 66 -4.82 -9.92 -6.14
C LEU A 66 -3.82 -9.43 -5.10
N LEU A 67 -3.49 -10.27 -4.11
CA LEU A 67 -2.53 -9.93 -3.08
C LEU A 67 -1.14 -9.73 -3.67
N SER A 68 -0.71 -10.60 -4.59
CA SER A 68 0.57 -10.46 -5.29
C SER A 68 0.65 -9.15 -6.07
N ASN A 69 -0.42 -8.78 -6.77
CA ASN A 69 -0.46 -7.53 -7.53
C ASN A 69 -0.38 -6.30 -6.61
N ALA A 70 -1.11 -6.31 -5.49
CA ALA A 70 -1.06 -5.23 -4.51
C ALA A 70 0.32 -5.11 -3.83
N ILE A 71 0.96 -6.23 -3.52
CA ILE A 71 2.33 -6.24 -2.97
C ILE A 71 3.33 -5.70 -3.98
N GLU A 72 3.19 -6.03 -5.27
CA GLU A 72 4.09 -5.53 -6.32
C GLU A 72 4.00 -4.00 -6.47
N GLU A 73 2.80 -3.44 -6.38
CA GLU A 73 2.57 -1.99 -6.43
C GLU A 73 3.15 -1.25 -5.21
N ASP A 74 3.07 -1.84 -4.01
CA ASP A 74 3.53 -1.20 -2.76
C ASP A 74 4.97 -1.59 -2.33
N ASN A 75 5.65 -2.47 -3.08
CA ASN A 75 7.07 -2.80 -2.83
C ASN A 75 8.01 -1.67 -3.32
N ASN A 76 7.77 -0.46 -2.84
CA ASN A 76 8.59 0.70 -3.14
C ASN A 76 9.57 0.98 -2.00
N ARG A 77 10.86 0.78 -2.29
CA ARG A 77 11.97 1.12 -1.37
C ARG A 77 11.90 2.58 -0.89
N VAL A 78 11.41 3.49 -1.72
CA VAL A 78 11.26 4.91 -1.37
C VAL A 78 10.19 5.08 -0.29
N SER A 79 9.02 4.47 -0.43
CA SER A 79 7.95 4.49 0.58
C SER A 79 8.43 3.91 1.91
N TYR A 80 9.17 2.80 1.89
CA TYR A 80 9.76 2.22 3.09
C TYR A 80 10.73 3.18 3.80
N LEU A 81 11.62 3.84 3.04
CA LEU A 81 12.57 4.80 3.62
C LEU A 81 11.85 6.05 4.17
N MET A 82 10.78 6.50 3.50
CA MET A 82 9.95 7.60 3.97
C MET A 82 9.28 7.27 5.30
N GLN A 83 8.57 6.14 5.39
CA GLN A 83 7.93 5.69 6.63
C GLN A 83 8.95 5.49 7.75
N LYS A 84 10.13 4.94 7.43
CA LYS A 84 11.21 4.79 8.42
C LYS A 84 11.69 6.14 8.95
N ALA A 85 11.81 7.15 8.09
CA ALA A 85 12.21 8.50 8.49
C ALA A 85 11.14 9.18 9.34
N GLU A 86 9.86 9.01 8.99
CA GLU A 86 8.72 9.51 9.77
C GLU A 86 8.70 8.93 11.19
N ILE A 87 8.83 7.60 11.31
CA ILE A 87 8.91 6.92 12.61
C ILE A 87 10.13 7.40 13.42
N LEU A 88 11.28 7.57 12.77
CA LEU A 88 12.49 8.09 13.43
C LEU A 88 12.28 9.51 13.96
N ALA A 89 11.61 10.37 13.18
CA ALA A 89 11.30 11.74 13.59
C ALA A 89 10.31 11.77 14.78
N GLU A 90 9.30 10.91 14.78
CA GLU A 90 8.40 10.76 15.94
C GLU A 90 9.14 10.30 17.19
N ILE A 91 10.01 9.29 17.07
CA ILE A 91 10.83 8.81 18.19
C ILE A 91 11.71 9.94 18.71
N GLU A 92 12.37 10.69 17.81
CA GLU A 92 13.23 11.80 18.21
C GLU A 92 12.45 12.91 18.91
N LEU A 93 11.25 13.24 18.44
CA LEU A 93 10.46 14.35 18.97
C LEU A 93 9.77 14.00 20.29
N PHE A 94 9.21 12.79 20.43
CA PHE A 94 8.35 12.42 21.56
C PHE A 94 9.03 11.56 22.61
N TYR A 95 10.04 10.75 22.23
CA TYR A 95 10.60 9.73 23.13
C TYR A 95 12.02 10.04 23.61
N LEU A 96 12.74 10.99 22.99
CA LEU A 96 14.10 11.35 23.40
C LEU A 96 14.16 12.61 24.29
N LEU A 97 14.94 12.52 25.37
CA LEU A 97 15.21 13.67 26.23
C LEU A 97 16.11 14.70 25.54
N PRO A 98 16.03 16.00 25.91
CA PRO A 98 16.84 17.06 25.32
C PRO A 98 18.35 16.81 25.36
N HIS A 99 18.84 16.08 26.35
CA HIS A 99 20.26 15.74 26.45
C HIS A 99 20.67 14.60 25.49
N GLN A 100 19.76 13.67 25.18
CA GLN A 100 20.03 12.54 24.27
C GLN A 100 20.13 13.03 22.83
N ARG A 101 19.26 13.97 22.43
CA ARG A 101 19.30 14.61 21.10
C ARG A 101 20.57 15.42 20.82
N ARG A 102 21.23 15.90 21.87
CA ARG A 102 22.48 16.69 21.76
C ARG A 102 23.73 15.80 21.82
N TRP A 103 23.56 14.48 21.88
CA TRP A 103 24.68 13.58 21.97
C TRP A 103 25.30 13.38 20.58
N GLN A 104 26.43 14.06 20.34
CA GLN A 104 27.12 14.07 19.03
C GLN A 104 27.45 12.68 18.48
N THR A 105 27.62 11.68 19.35
CA THR A 105 27.89 10.29 18.95
C THR A 105 26.69 9.62 18.29
N TRP A 106 25.46 10.00 18.67
CA TRP A 106 24.22 9.44 18.12
C TRP A 106 23.58 10.37 17.09
N PHE A 107 23.72 11.69 17.28
CA PHE A 107 23.21 12.73 16.39
C PHE A 107 24.35 13.68 16.03
N PRO A 108 25.09 13.41 14.95
CA PRO A 108 26.16 14.29 14.49
C PRO A 108 25.58 15.62 14.01
N GLU A 109 26.33 16.71 14.24
CA GLU A 109 25.92 18.06 13.82
C GLU A 109 25.87 18.21 12.29
N VAL A 110 26.67 17.42 11.56
CA VAL A 110 26.74 17.43 10.10
C VAL A 110 26.72 15.99 9.57
N ILE A 111 25.85 15.73 8.59
CA ILE A 111 25.78 14.45 7.87
C ILE A 111 26.39 14.66 6.47
N HIS A 112 27.50 13.99 6.20
CA HIS A 112 28.11 13.99 4.88
C HIS A 112 27.47 12.89 4.02
N TYR A 113 26.80 13.28 2.94
CA TYR A 113 26.30 12.35 1.93
C TYR A 113 27.12 12.47 0.65
N TYR A 114 27.58 11.33 0.13
CA TYR A 114 28.25 11.29 -1.17
C TYR A 114 27.20 11.13 -2.26
N ALA A 115 27.09 12.14 -3.12
CA ALA A 115 26.22 12.11 -4.29
C ALA A 115 27.07 12.26 -5.56
N ASP A 116 26.75 11.45 -6.57
CA ASP A 116 27.35 11.54 -7.90
C ASP A 116 26.80 12.78 -8.62
N ILE A 117 27.69 13.72 -8.97
CA ILE A 117 27.33 15.00 -9.57
C ILE A 117 26.52 14.84 -10.86
N ASP A 118 26.87 13.87 -11.70
CA ASP A 118 26.22 13.68 -13.00
C ASP A 118 24.83 13.07 -12.84
N LYS A 119 24.69 12.08 -11.95
CA LYS A 119 23.38 11.52 -11.61
C LYS A 119 22.47 12.55 -10.97
N THR A 120 22.99 13.29 -9.99
CA THR A 120 22.22 14.34 -9.30
C THR A 120 21.78 15.43 -10.27
N ARG A 121 22.65 15.85 -11.21
CA ARG A 121 22.29 16.81 -12.26
C ARG A 121 21.13 16.28 -13.13
N GLY A 122 21.19 15.02 -13.54
CA GLY A 122 20.14 14.40 -14.35
C GLY A 122 18.79 14.35 -13.63
N GLU A 123 18.79 13.95 -12.36
CA GLU A 123 17.58 13.87 -11.51
C GLU A 123 16.96 15.25 -11.28
N VAL A 124 17.77 16.27 -10.94
CA VAL A 124 17.27 17.65 -10.75
C VAL A 124 16.65 18.19 -12.03
N GLN A 125 17.25 17.93 -13.20
CA GLN A 125 16.66 18.32 -14.48
C GLN A 125 15.34 17.59 -14.77
N ARG A 126 15.19 16.33 -14.36
CA ARG A 126 13.93 15.60 -14.48
C ARG A 126 12.84 16.25 -13.62
N LEU A 127 13.12 16.51 -12.34
CA LEU A 127 12.19 17.15 -11.42
C LEU A 127 11.74 18.54 -11.91
N ILE A 128 12.65 19.31 -12.51
CA ILE A 128 12.31 20.62 -13.10
C ILE A 128 11.33 20.46 -14.27
N LYS A 129 11.52 19.45 -15.13
CA LYS A 129 10.63 19.18 -16.27
C LYS A 129 9.25 18.68 -15.83
N GLU A 130 9.21 17.87 -14.78
CA GLU A 130 7.98 17.31 -14.21
C GLU A 130 7.22 18.36 -13.37
N GLY A 131 7.83 19.51 -13.09
CA GLY A 131 7.23 20.58 -12.27
C GLY A 131 7.24 20.28 -10.77
N GLU A 132 7.85 19.17 -10.36
CA GLU A 132 8.00 18.75 -8.96
C GLU A 132 9.15 19.45 -8.25
N TRP A 133 9.98 20.20 -9.00
CA TRP A 133 11.03 20.99 -8.41
C TRP A 133 10.42 22.09 -7.53
N ASP A 134 9.71 23.10 -8.04
CA ASP A 134 9.35 24.29 -7.25
C ASP A 134 8.38 24.08 -6.06
N THR A 135 8.93 23.63 -4.93
CA THR A 135 8.28 23.60 -3.62
C THR A 135 8.72 24.82 -2.80
N LYS A 136 7.81 25.36 -1.98
CA LYS A 136 8.06 26.58 -1.15
C LYS A 136 9.10 26.37 -0.04
N GLU A 137 9.57 25.14 0.15
CA GLU A 137 10.49 24.77 1.22
C GLU A 137 11.95 24.75 0.74
N PHE A 138 12.87 25.14 1.63
CA PHE A 138 14.32 25.06 1.41
C PHE A 138 14.87 25.83 0.18
N THR A 139 14.20 26.91 -0.25
CA THR A 139 14.55 27.69 -1.46
C THR A 139 16.03 28.07 -1.56
N GLU A 140 16.65 28.50 -0.44
CA GLU A 140 18.06 28.88 -0.41
C GLU A 140 19.01 27.69 -0.69
N MET A 141 18.78 26.55 -0.05
CA MET A 141 19.58 25.34 -0.23
C MET A 141 19.51 24.84 -1.67
N ARG A 142 18.34 24.96 -2.30
CA ARG A 142 18.12 24.55 -3.69
C ARG A 142 18.83 25.45 -4.68
N ASN A 143 18.79 26.76 -4.46
CA ASN A 143 19.54 27.72 -5.28
C ASN A 143 21.04 27.46 -5.19
N ASN A 144 21.54 27.15 -3.98
CA ASN A 144 22.93 26.75 -3.79
C ASN A 144 23.25 25.46 -4.55
N LEU A 145 22.38 24.45 -4.49
CA LEU A 145 22.55 23.20 -5.23
C LEU A 145 22.56 23.41 -6.75
N LEU A 146 21.65 24.22 -7.30
CA LEU A 146 21.61 24.55 -8.73
C LEU A 146 22.90 25.23 -9.18
N LYS A 147 23.46 26.10 -8.34
CA LYS A 147 24.74 26.77 -8.58
C LYS A 147 25.91 25.79 -8.62
N GLU A 148 26.00 24.89 -7.64
CA GLU A 148 27.03 23.83 -7.60
C GLU A 148 26.91 22.86 -8.79
N LEU A 149 25.69 22.47 -9.15
CA LEU A 149 25.41 21.61 -10.30
C LEU A 149 25.54 22.34 -11.64
N LYS A 150 25.73 23.67 -11.65
CA LYS A 150 25.80 24.54 -12.84
C LYS A 150 24.57 24.44 -13.74
N ILE A 151 23.38 24.27 -13.14
CA ILE A 151 22.10 24.24 -13.85
C ILE A 151 21.53 25.66 -13.90
N LYS A 152 21.21 26.15 -15.10
CA LYS A 152 20.43 27.39 -15.24
C LYS A 152 18.95 27.04 -15.10
N HIS A 153 18.33 27.53 -14.04
CA HIS A 153 16.89 27.37 -13.79
C HIS A 153 16.32 28.71 -13.33
N ASN A 154 15.24 29.14 -13.99
CA ASN A 154 14.51 30.36 -13.66
C ASN A 154 13.10 29.95 -13.21
N PRO A 155 12.75 30.07 -11.92
CA PRO A 155 11.47 29.57 -11.39
C PRO A 155 10.26 30.28 -12.03
N ILE A 156 10.45 31.50 -12.52
CA ILE A 156 9.42 32.32 -13.16
C ILE A 156 8.93 31.69 -14.48
N ASP A 157 9.80 31.03 -15.24
CA ASP A 157 9.40 30.41 -16.51
C ASP A 157 8.50 29.19 -16.29
N ASN A 158 8.75 28.42 -15.23
CA ASN A 158 7.99 27.19 -14.96
C ASN A 158 6.56 27.47 -14.48
N GLU A 159 6.36 28.51 -13.64
CA GLU A 159 5.03 28.89 -13.16
C GLU A 159 4.14 29.36 -14.32
N VAL A 160 4.70 30.15 -15.24
CA VAL A 160 4.02 30.62 -16.46
C VAL A 160 3.70 29.45 -17.41
N ILE A 161 4.63 28.52 -17.62
CA ILE A 161 4.41 27.34 -18.46
C ILE A 161 3.34 26.42 -17.86
N LEU A 162 3.35 26.21 -16.54
CA LEU A 162 2.37 25.37 -15.85
C LEU A 162 0.96 25.97 -15.90
N GLU A 163 0.82 27.30 -15.75
CA GLU A 163 -0.46 27.99 -15.94
C GLU A 163 -0.98 27.85 -17.37
N GLN A 164 -0.10 27.99 -18.38
CA GLN A 164 -0.46 27.81 -19.78
C GLN A 164 -0.90 26.37 -20.09
N LEU A 165 -0.23 25.37 -19.54
CA LEU A 165 -0.59 23.96 -19.72
C LEU A 165 -1.94 23.61 -19.06
N LYS A 166 -2.19 24.09 -17.83
CA LYS A 166 -3.49 23.91 -17.15
C LYS A 166 -4.63 24.57 -17.92
N SER A 167 -4.38 25.74 -18.50
CA SER A 167 -5.35 26.45 -19.35
C SER A 167 -5.70 25.63 -20.60
N HIS A 168 -4.69 25.11 -21.32
CA HIS A 168 -4.91 24.28 -22.50
C HIS A 168 -5.58 22.94 -22.20
N GLU A 169 -5.23 22.29 -21.09
CA GLU A 169 -5.88 21.03 -20.67
C GLU A 169 -7.38 21.24 -20.40
N LYS A 170 -7.74 22.36 -19.76
CA LYS A 170 -9.14 22.72 -19.51
C LYS A 170 -9.91 22.94 -20.82
N LEU A 171 -9.32 23.64 -21.78
CA LEU A 171 -9.91 23.84 -23.11
C LEU A 171 -10.12 22.54 -23.87
N LEU A 172 -9.17 21.60 -23.81
CA LEU A 172 -9.28 20.29 -24.45
C LEU A 172 -10.43 19.46 -23.84
N LYS A 173 -10.60 19.49 -22.51
CA LYS A 173 -11.71 18.80 -21.84
C LYS A 173 -13.08 19.35 -22.25
N GLU A 174 -13.20 20.67 -22.40
CA GLU A 174 -14.45 21.30 -22.87
C GLU A 174 -14.76 20.99 -24.35
N LEU A 175 -13.73 20.84 -25.19
CA LEU A 175 -13.90 20.44 -26.60
C LEU A 175 -14.30 18.98 -26.76
N CYS A 176 -13.78 18.08 -25.92
CA CYS A 176 -14.11 16.66 -25.95
C CYS A 176 -15.45 16.31 -25.28
N SER A 177 -16.05 17.22 -24.49
CA SER A 177 -17.35 17.01 -23.84
C SER A 177 -18.55 17.52 -24.65
N LYS A 178 -18.34 17.91 -25.91
CA LYS A 178 -19.35 18.50 -26.80
C LYS A 178 -19.52 17.64 -28.05
#